data_AF-X0ZLC4-F1
#
_entry.id   AF-X0ZLC4-F1
#
_cell.length_a   1.000
_cell.length_b   1.000
_cell.length_c   1.000
_cell.angle_alpha   90.00
_cell.angle_beta   90.00
_cell.angle_gamma   90.00
#
_symmetry.space_group_name_H-M   'P 1'
#
loop_
_entity.id
_entity.type
_entity.pdbx_description
1 polymer ?
#
loop_
_entity_poly.entity_id
_entity_poly.type
_entity_poly.pdbx_seq_one_letter_code
_entity_poly.pdbx_strand_id
1 'polypeptide(L)'
;MERQIKTQSMESINAKPFLKWAGGKTQLLGELTKRLPKYIKDSKYIDSYIEPFVGGGAMFFYLKRNFNVKNAFLFDINKELIIGYKVIQKDHREVINKLKRIETEYLGKTDEKRKEYYYMYFVSSSW
;
A
#
# COMPACT_ATOMS: atom_id res chain seq x y z
N MET A 1 22.33 42.13 -0.32
CA MET A 1 21.57 41.22 -1.20
C MET A 1 21.55 39.86 -0.52
N GLU A 2 20.62 39.66 0.40
CA GLU A 2 20.57 38.46 1.26
C GLU A 2 20.01 37.27 0.48
N ARG A 3 20.84 36.24 0.30
CA ARG A 3 20.41 34.98 -0.30
C ARG A 3 19.61 34.20 0.75
N GLN A 4 18.29 34.20 0.62
CA GLN A 4 17.42 33.30 1.36
C GLN A 4 17.76 31.86 1.00
N ILE A 5 18.28 31.10 1.96
CA ILE A 5 18.45 29.66 1.87
C ILE A 5 17.04 29.05 1.94
N LYS A 6 16.53 28.59 0.80
CA LYS A 6 15.31 27.76 0.74
C LYS A 6 15.62 26.43 1.44
N THR A 7 15.15 26.27 2.67
CA THR A 7 15.07 24.96 3.33
C THR A 7 14.19 24.06 2.47
N GLN A 8 14.79 23.12 1.72
CA GLN A 8 14.03 22.04 1.08
C GLN A 8 13.36 21.23 2.20
N SER A 9 12.03 21.33 2.30
CA SER A 9 11.25 20.39 3.12
C SER A 9 11.46 18.99 2.55
N MET A 10 12.11 18.09 3.30
CA MET A 10 12.06 16.66 2.97
C MET A 10 10.60 16.24 2.99
N GLU A 11 10.01 16.00 1.81
CA GLU A 11 8.71 15.36 1.74
C GLU A 11 8.84 13.99 2.40
N SER A 12 8.11 13.78 3.50
CA SER A 12 7.99 12.44 4.09
C SER A 12 7.37 11.51 3.05
N ILE A 13 8.14 10.57 2.55
CA ILE A 13 7.66 9.54 1.62
C ILE A 13 6.66 8.67 2.40
N ASN A 14 5.37 8.93 2.19
CA ASN A 14 4.29 8.23 2.88
C ASN A 14 3.79 7.06 2.05
N ALA A 15 3.84 5.86 2.62
CA ALA A 15 3.29 4.66 2.00
C ALA A 15 1.75 4.78 1.84
N LYS A 16 1.24 4.16 0.78
CA LYS A 16 -0.19 4.11 0.43
C LYS A 16 -0.59 2.66 0.14
N PRO A 17 -1.88 2.31 0.16
CA PRO A 17 -2.38 1.06 -0.40
C PRO A 17 -1.76 0.77 -1.78
N PHE A 18 -1.17 -0.43 -1.94
CA PHE A 18 -0.53 -0.81 -3.20
C PHE A 18 -1.50 -1.47 -4.21
N LEU A 19 -2.66 -1.96 -3.73
CA LEU A 19 -3.69 -2.57 -4.57
C LEU A 19 -4.94 -1.70 -4.63
N LYS A 20 -5.59 -1.71 -5.80
CA LYS A 20 -7.01 -1.37 -5.90
C LYS A 20 -7.81 -2.54 -5.34
N TRP A 21 -8.54 -2.29 -4.27
CA TRP A 21 -9.33 -3.32 -3.57
C TRP A 21 -10.80 -2.95 -3.59
N ALA A 22 -11.66 -3.91 -3.95
CA ALA A 22 -13.11 -3.73 -3.87
C ALA A 22 -13.52 -3.45 -2.41
N GLY A 23 -14.41 -2.47 -2.20
CA GLY A 23 -14.80 -2.05 -0.84
C GLY A 23 -13.69 -1.33 -0.05
N GLY A 24 -12.69 -0.77 -0.74
CA GLY A 24 -11.64 0.04 -0.11
C GLY A 24 -12.21 1.19 0.71
N LYS A 25 -11.81 1.30 1.98
CA LYS A 25 -12.36 2.27 2.94
C LYS A 25 -11.91 3.72 2.70
N THR A 26 -11.21 4.00 1.59
CA THR A 26 -10.64 5.32 1.28
C THR A 26 -11.67 6.43 1.28
N GLN A 27 -12.85 6.19 0.69
CA GLN A 27 -13.95 7.17 0.67
C GLN A 27 -14.57 7.39 2.06
N LEU A 28 -14.47 6.40 2.95
CA LEU A 28 -15.00 6.45 4.31
C LEU A 28 -14.02 7.04 5.33
N LEU A 29 -12.76 7.32 4.94
CA LEU A 29 -11.74 7.82 5.86
C LEU A 29 -12.19 9.09 6.60
N GLY A 30 -12.85 10.02 5.93
CA GLY A 30 -13.34 11.24 6.58
C GLY A 30 -14.30 10.94 7.74
N GLU A 31 -15.19 9.98 7.58
CA GLU A 31 -16.16 9.61 8.61
C GLU A 31 -15.56 8.72 9.71
N LEU A 32 -14.68 7.78 9.35
CA LEU A 32 -13.99 6.92 10.31
C LEU A 32 -13.08 7.72 11.24
N THR A 33 -12.41 8.74 10.70
CA THR A 33 -11.44 9.53 11.46
C THR A 33 -12.09 10.49 12.45
N LYS A 34 -13.25 11.05 12.11
CA LYS A 34 -14.09 11.81 13.05
C LYS A 34 -14.46 10.98 14.29
N ARG A 35 -14.77 9.69 14.08
CA ARG A 35 -15.20 8.74 15.11
C ARG A 35 -14.06 8.13 15.92
N LEU A 36 -12.81 8.49 15.65
CA LEU A 36 -11.69 8.08 16.50
C LEU A 36 -11.93 8.56 17.95
N PRO A 37 -11.57 7.75 18.96
CA PRO A 37 -11.63 8.16 20.36
C PRO A 37 -10.90 9.48 20.60
N LYS A 38 -11.47 10.33 21.47
CA LYS A 38 -10.91 11.66 21.77
C LYS A 38 -9.45 11.57 22.26
N TYR A 39 -9.16 10.64 23.17
CA TYR A 39 -7.81 10.46 23.69
C TYR A 39 -6.77 10.10 22.60
N ILE A 40 -7.16 9.39 21.54
CA ILE A 40 -6.29 9.09 20.39
C ILE A 40 -6.05 10.35 19.56
N LYS A 41 -7.11 11.15 19.34
CA LYS A 41 -7.02 12.40 18.57
C LYS A 41 -6.11 13.42 19.26
N ASP A 42 -6.23 13.53 20.59
CA ASP A 42 -5.48 14.48 21.41
C ASP A 42 -4.02 14.04 21.61
N SER A 43 -3.78 12.77 21.97
CA SER A 43 -2.42 12.25 22.19
C SER A 43 -1.64 11.97 20.91
N LYS A 44 -2.35 11.79 19.77
CA LYS A 44 -1.80 11.29 18.50
C LYS A 44 -1.05 9.96 18.63
N TYR A 45 -1.28 9.21 19.70
CA TYR A 45 -0.60 7.95 19.99
C TYR A 45 -1.58 6.78 19.99
N ILE A 46 -1.16 5.66 19.40
CA ILE A 46 -1.90 4.41 19.38
C ILE A 46 -0.91 3.31 19.76
N ASP A 47 -1.08 2.70 20.94
CA ASP A 47 -0.21 1.60 21.37
C ASP A 47 -0.38 0.38 20.46
N SER A 48 -1.63 -0.02 20.21
CA SER A 48 -1.95 -1.18 19.38
C SER A 48 -3.18 -0.92 18.51
N TYR A 49 -3.01 -1.09 17.19
CA TYR A 49 -4.08 -1.04 16.20
C TYR A 49 -4.37 -2.44 15.66
N ILE A 50 -5.64 -2.83 15.61
CA ILE A 50 -6.07 -4.15 15.13
C ILE A 50 -7.09 -3.93 14.01
N GLU A 51 -6.82 -4.47 12.82
CA GLU A 51 -7.73 -4.43 11.68
C GLU A 51 -7.99 -5.85 11.16
N PRO A 52 -9.13 -6.48 11.54
CA PRO A 52 -9.44 -7.86 11.16
C PRO A 52 -9.72 -8.07 9.66
N PHE A 53 -10.06 -6.99 8.94
CA PHE A 53 -10.44 -6.99 7.53
C PHE A 53 -9.73 -5.85 6.79
N VAL A 54 -8.42 -5.99 6.63
CA VAL A 54 -7.54 -4.94 6.11
C VAL A 54 -7.90 -4.58 4.67
N GLY A 55 -8.19 -5.55 3.80
CA GLY A 55 -8.33 -5.31 2.36
C GLY A 55 -7.13 -4.51 1.83
N GLY A 56 -7.37 -3.39 1.15
CA GLY A 56 -6.30 -2.48 0.70
C GLY A 56 -5.59 -1.68 1.81
N GLY A 57 -6.00 -1.76 3.08
CA GLY A 57 -5.32 -1.13 4.22
C GLY A 57 -5.49 0.39 4.32
N ALA A 58 -6.53 0.96 3.72
CA ALA A 58 -6.73 2.42 3.67
C ALA A 58 -6.68 3.09 5.05
N MET A 59 -7.34 2.50 6.06
CA MET A 59 -7.36 3.04 7.42
C MET A 59 -6.01 2.90 8.10
N PHE A 60 -5.36 1.73 7.99
CA PHE A 60 -4.01 1.52 8.49
C PHE A 60 -3.01 2.56 7.96
N PHE A 61 -2.93 2.78 6.65
CA PHE A 61 -2.01 3.75 6.06
C PHE A 61 -2.35 5.19 6.48
N TYR A 62 -3.64 5.51 6.60
CA TYR A 62 -4.05 6.80 7.15
C TYR A 62 -3.55 6.97 8.59
N LEU A 63 -3.76 5.99 9.46
CA LEU A 63 -3.34 6.07 10.86
C LEU A 63 -1.83 6.17 10.99
N LYS A 64 -1.07 5.32 10.27
CA LYS A 64 0.41 5.36 10.29
C LYS A 64 0.99 6.69 9.82
N ARG A 65 0.32 7.39 8.91
CA ARG A 65 0.75 8.70 8.43
C ARG A 65 0.45 9.84 9.42
N ASN A 66 -0.67 9.75 10.14
CA ASN A 66 -1.19 10.88 10.93
C ASN A 66 -1.05 10.69 12.46
N PHE A 67 -0.65 9.50 12.91
CA PHE A 67 -0.56 9.11 14.31
C PHE A 67 0.72 8.29 14.54
N ASN A 68 1.26 8.37 15.75
CA ASN A 68 2.32 7.48 16.19
C ASN A 68 1.72 6.14 16.64
N VAL A 69 1.66 5.19 15.70
CA VAL A 69 1.17 3.84 15.95
C VAL A 69 2.34 2.94 16.29
N LYS A 70 2.41 2.41 17.51
CA LYS A 70 3.49 1.52 17.96
C LYS A 70 3.33 0.12 17.36
N ASN A 71 2.23 -0.57 17.65
CA ASN A 71 1.94 -1.90 17.11
C ASN A 71 0.74 -1.87 16.16
N ALA A 72 0.79 -2.65 15.08
CA ALA A 72 -0.33 -2.82 14.16
C ALA A 72 -0.47 -4.29 13.74
N PHE A 73 -1.68 -4.83 13.88
CA PHE A 73 -2.03 -6.20 13.57
C PHE A 73 -3.10 -6.19 12.47
N LEU A 74 -2.70 -6.61 11.27
CA LEU A 74 -3.55 -6.59 10.07
C LEU A 74 -3.88 -8.01 9.67
N PHE A 75 -5.17 -8.29 9.50
CA PHE A 75 -5.67 -9.60 9.12
C PHE A 75 -6.60 -9.50 7.91
N ASP A 76 -6.67 -10.59 7.16
CA ASP A 76 -7.64 -10.83 6.11
C ASP A 76 -7.77 -12.34 5.90
N ILE A 77 -8.91 -12.79 5.38
CA ILE A 77 -9.10 -14.19 5.00
C ILE A 77 -8.39 -14.50 3.67
N ASN A 78 -8.18 -13.49 2.82
CA ASN A 78 -7.46 -13.67 1.56
C ASN A 78 -5.95 -13.83 1.81
N LYS A 79 -5.48 -15.08 1.69
CA LYS A 79 -4.06 -15.43 1.91
C LYS A 79 -3.13 -14.72 0.93
N GLU A 80 -3.49 -14.61 -0.34
CA GLU A 80 -2.68 -13.95 -1.37
C GLU A 80 -2.46 -12.46 -1.07
N LEU A 81 -3.49 -11.79 -0.55
CA LEU A 81 -3.39 -10.40 -0.08
C LEU A 81 -2.35 -10.28 1.05
N ILE A 82 -2.46 -11.14 2.06
CA ILE A 82 -1.54 -11.13 3.21
C ILE A 82 -0.11 -11.48 2.77
N ILE A 83 0.06 -12.44 1.85
CA ILE A 83 1.35 -12.78 1.25
C ILE A 83 1.92 -11.55 0.53
N GLY A 84 1.12 -10.87 -0.28
CA GLY A 84 1.53 -9.63 -0.97
C GLY A 84 2.09 -8.58 -0.02
N TYR A 85 1.37 -8.29 1.08
CA TYR A 85 1.87 -7.38 2.12
C TYR A 85 3.17 -7.86 2.77
N LYS A 86 3.27 -9.14 3.13
CA LYS A 86 4.48 -9.71 3.76
C LYS A 86 5.68 -9.67 2.83
N VAL A 87 5.51 -9.98 1.54
CA VAL A 87 6.59 -9.94 0.55
C VAL A 87 7.06 -8.51 0.34
N ILE A 88 6.15 -7.53 0.21
CA ILE A 88 6.52 -6.11 0.10
C ILE A 88 7.25 -5.63 1.36
N GLN A 89 6.78 -6.03 2.54
CA GLN A 89 7.44 -5.70 3.81
C GLN A 89 8.86 -6.27 3.88
N LYS A 90 9.05 -7.50 3.41
CA LYS A 90 10.34 -8.21 3.45
C LYS A 90 11.33 -7.63 2.43
N ASP A 91 10.94 -7.52 1.17
CA ASP A 91 11.79 -6.97 0.11
C ASP A 91 10.97 -6.38 -1.05
N HIS A 92 10.57 -5.12 -0.89
CA HIS A 92 9.89 -4.37 -1.95
C HIS A 92 10.74 -4.18 -3.21
N ARG A 93 12.09 -4.21 -3.13
CA ARG A 93 12.96 -3.99 -4.29
C ARG A 93 12.93 -5.19 -5.21
N GLU A 94 12.95 -6.40 -4.65
CA GLU A 94 12.81 -7.62 -5.44
C GLU A 94 11.47 -7.64 -6.19
N VAL A 95 10.38 -7.26 -5.52
CA VAL A 95 9.05 -7.13 -6.15
C VAL A 95 9.08 -6.14 -7.31
N ILE A 96 9.62 -4.93 -7.09
CA ILE A 96 9.75 -3.91 -8.12
C ILE A 96 10.57 -4.42 -9.31
N ASN A 97 11.70 -5.09 -9.06
CA ASN A 97 12.56 -5.61 -10.11
C ASN A 97 11.85 -6.69 -10.95
N LYS A 98 11.11 -7.61 -10.32
CA LYS A 98 10.31 -8.62 -11.02
C LYS A 98 9.22 -7.98 -11.89
N LEU A 99 8.49 -6.99 -11.34
CA LEU A 99 7.45 -6.28 -12.08
C LEU A 99 8.02 -5.51 -13.27
N LYS A 100 9.15 -4.81 -13.09
CA LYS A 100 9.84 -4.09 -14.18
C LYS A 100 10.33 -5.02 -15.29
N ARG A 101 10.78 -6.21 -14.94
CA ARG A 101 11.17 -7.23 -15.93
C ARG A 101 9.97 -7.65 -16.77
N ILE A 102 8.84 -7.96 -16.12
CA ILE A 102 7.58 -8.33 -16.81
C ILE A 102 7.12 -7.18 -17.71
N GLU A 103 7.16 -5.93 -17.22
CA GLU A 103 6.83 -4.73 -18.00
C GLU A 103 7.72 -4.58 -19.24
N THR A 104 9.04 -4.69 -19.07
CA THR A 104 10.01 -4.56 -20.17
C THR A 104 9.81 -5.66 -21.22
N GLU A 105 9.65 -6.91 -20.78
CA GLU A 105 9.39 -8.05 -21.67
C GLU A 105 8.06 -7.90 -22.42
N TYR A 106 7.01 -7.38 -21.78
CA TYR A 106 5.71 -7.12 -22.40
C TYR A 106 5.76 -5.97 -23.40
N LEU A 107 6.35 -4.83 -23.01
CA LEU A 107 6.44 -3.65 -23.87
C LEU A 107 7.35 -3.86 -25.08
N GLY A 108 8.35 -4.74 -24.98
CA GLY A 108 9.22 -5.11 -26.10
C GLY A 108 8.58 -6.04 -27.16
N LYS A 109 7.33 -6.48 -26.98
CA LYS A 109 6.63 -7.38 -27.91
C LYS A 109 5.67 -6.63 -28.85
N THR A 110 5.34 -7.25 -29.99
CA THR A 110 4.24 -6.82 -30.87
C THR A 110 2.89 -7.02 -30.18
N ASP A 111 1.84 -6.38 -30.70
CA ASP A 111 0.52 -6.44 -30.07
C ASP A 111 -0.07 -7.85 -30.04
N GLU A 112 0.14 -8.67 -31.08
CA GLU A 112 -0.27 -10.08 -31.08
C GLU A 112 0.46 -10.87 -29.98
N LYS A 113 1.78 -10.69 -29.87
CA LYS A 113 2.62 -11.39 -28.89
C LYS A 113 2.40 -10.91 -27.46
N ARG A 114 1.96 -9.67 -27.26
CA ARG A 114 1.56 -9.15 -25.95
C ARG A 114 0.34 -9.89 -25.41
N LYS A 115 -0.64 -10.17 -26.28
CA LYS A 115 -1.84 -10.93 -25.92
C LYS A 115 -1.48 -12.34 -25.47
N GLU A 116 -0.65 -13.06 -26.22
CA GLU A 116 -0.15 -14.38 -25.85
C GLU A 116 0.61 -14.37 -24.52
N TYR A 117 1.52 -13.41 -24.35
CA TYR A 117 2.30 -13.26 -23.14
C TYR A 117 1.43 -13.01 -21.91
N TYR A 118 0.37 -12.20 -22.04
CA TYR A 118 -0.59 -11.95 -20.97
C TYR A 118 -1.26 -13.25 -20.49
N TYR A 119 -1.79 -14.05 -21.42
CA TYR A 119 -2.43 -15.33 -21.06
C TYR A 119 -1.45 -16.30 -20.43
N MET A 120 -0.22 -16.37 -20.94
CA MET A 120 0.82 -17.24 -20.39
C MET A 120 1.16 -16.90 -18.93
N TYR A 121 1.40 -15.62 -18.64
CA TYR A 121 1.83 -15.19 -17.31
C TYR A 121 0.69 -15.10 -16.30
N PHE A 122 -0.50 -14.67 -16.73
CA PHE A 122 -1.59 -14.31 -15.81
C PHE A 122 -2.77 -15.29 -15.78
N VAL A 123 -2.85 -16.23 -16.74
CA VAL A 123 -3.98 -17.18 -16.83
C VAL A 123 -3.55 -18.63 -16.71
N SER A 124 -2.47 -19.05 -17.38
CA SER A 124 -2.04 -20.46 -17.36
C SER A 124 -1.17 -20.86 -16.16
N SER A 125 -0.69 -19.92 -15.35
CA SER A 125 0.10 -20.19 -14.13
C SER A 125 -0.76 -20.51 -12.89
N SER A 126 -2.06 -20.72 -13.09
CA SER A 126 -3.07 -20.85 -12.03
C SER A 126 -3.77 -22.22 -12.09
N TRP A 127 -3.00 -23.31 -12.03
CA TRP A 127 -3.46 -24.66 -11.67
C TRP A 127 -2.34 -25.41 -10.96
#